data_AF-A0A951DGS0-F1
#
_entry.id   AF-A0A951DGS0-F1
#
_cell.length_a   1.000
_cell.length_b   1.000
_cell.length_c   1.000
_cell.angle_alpha   90.00
_cell.angle_beta   90.00
_cell.angle_gamma   90.00
#
_symmetry.space_group_name_H-M   'P 1'
#
loop_
_entity.id
_entity.type
_entity.pdbx_description
1 polymer ?
#
loop_
_entity_poly.entity_id
_entity_poly.type
_entity_poly.pdbx_seq_one_letter_code
_entity_poly.pdbx_strand_id
1 'polypeptide(L)'
;MKVSYPNAFDLAMAKRDGRTRLGGDIFMHGNALSIGCIAVGDAAIEQLFTLVADTGLARTRLVIAPNDLRVGGAIIDDGAPPWVGQLYRTIAAALAEFPVALESNSAVRVDGSARPTNAKDLVLSHVRLP
;
A
#
# COMPACT_ATOMS: atom_id res chain seq x y z
N MET A 1 -10.23 8.55 1.28
CA MET A 1 -8.97 9.24 1.62
C MET A 1 -8.28 9.71 0.33
N LYS A 2 -7.86 10.97 0.21
CA LYS A 2 -7.16 11.47 -0.99
C LYS A 2 -5.70 11.01 -1.02
N VAL A 3 -5.23 10.54 -2.16
CA VAL A 3 -3.83 10.21 -2.44
C VAL A 3 -3.10 11.45 -2.95
N SER A 4 -1.78 11.54 -2.71
CA SER A 4 -0.93 12.59 -3.27
C SER A 4 -0.64 12.37 -4.76
N TYR A 5 -1.68 12.43 -5.60
CA TYR A 5 -1.56 12.41 -7.05
C TYR A 5 -2.40 13.57 -7.65
N PRO A 6 -1.89 14.26 -8.68
CA PRO A 6 -0.50 14.27 -9.10
C PRO A 6 0.39 15.00 -8.07
N ASN A 7 1.50 14.39 -7.67
CA ASN A 7 2.53 15.06 -6.86
C ASN A 7 3.64 15.65 -7.74
N ALA A 8 4.65 16.25 -7.10
CA ALA A 8 5.78 16.86 -7.80
C ALA A 8 6.53 15.91 -8.74
N PHE A 9 6.69 14.63 -8.36
CA PHE A 9 7.30 13.62 -9.21
C PHE A 9 6.43 13.34 -10.45
N ASP A 10 5.11 13.15 -10.26
CA ASP A 10 4.17 12.91 -11.36
C ASP A 10 4.16 14.06 -12.38
N LEU A 11 4.16 15.30 -11.88
CA LEU A 11 4.20 16.52 -12.70
C LEU A 11 5.52 16.64 -13.48
N ALA A 12 6.65 16.35 -12.82
CA ALA A 12 7.95 16.37 -13.46
C ALA A 12 8.07 15.31 -14.57
N MET A 13 7.58 14.09 -14.33
CA MET A 13 7.58 13.03 -15.33
C MET A 13 6.61 13.33 -16.47
N ALA A 14 5.44 13.91 -16.18
CA ALA A 14 4.51 14.33 -17.22
C ALA A 14 5.13 15.37 -18.16
N LYS A 15 5.81 16.38 -17.60
CA LYS A 15 6.54 17.38 -18.39
C LYS A 15 7.63 16.73 -19.25
N ARG A 16 8.42 15.81 -18.67
CA ARG A 16 9.48 15.09 -19.39
C ARG A 16 8.93 14.25 -20.55
N ASP A 17 7.79 13.61 -20.35
CA ASP A 17 7.14 12.74 -21.34
C ASP A 17 6.28 13.53 -22.35
N GLY A 18 6.17 14.86 -22.22
CA GLY A 18 5.26 15.68 -23.03
C GLY A 18 3.78 15.43 -22.77
N ARG A 19 3.42 14.80 -21.64
CA ARG A 19 2.04 14.52 -21.25
C ARG A 19 1.40 15.79 -20.67
N THR A 20 0.36 16.27 -21.34
CA THR A 20 -0.37 17.50 -20.95
C THR A 20 -1.71 17.22 -20.26
N ARG A 21 -2.19 15.97 -20.32
CA ARG A 21 -3.50 15.54 -19.78
C ARG A 21 -3.30 14.49 -18.69
N LEU A 22 -2.79 14.94 -17.54
CA LEU A 22 -2.78 14.12 -16.33
C LEU A 22 -4.22 13.88 -15.84
N GLY A 23 -4.42 12.77 -15.12
CA GLY A 23 -5.64 12.57 -14.36
C GLY A 23 -5.79 13.59 -13.23
N GLY A 24 -6.98 13.64 -12.64
CA GLY A 24 -7.24 14.43 -11.44
C GLY A 24 -6.88 13.69 -10.16
N ASP A 25 -7.47 14.15 -9.05
CA ASP A 25 -7.32 13.54 -7.74
C ASP A 25 -7.69 12.05 -7.74
N ILE A 26 -6.85 11.24 -7.06
CA ILE A 26 -7.14 9.82 -6.79
C ILE A 26 -7.57 9.68 -5.33
N PHE A 27 -8.66 8.95 -5.10
CA PHE A 27 -9.15 8.63 -3.76
C PHE A 27 -9.10 7.13 -3.50
N MET A 28 -8.84 6.75 -2.24
CA MET A 28 -9.13 5.42 -1.72
C MET A 28 -10.51 5.42 -1.06
N HIS A 29 -11.33 4.42 -1.38
CA HIS A 29 -12.69 4.27 -0.84
C HIS A 29 -13.07 2.79 -0.63
N GLY A 30 -14.23 2.57 0.01
CA GLY A 30 -14.80 1.24 0.24
C GLY A 30 -15.40 0.63 -1.02
N ASN A 31 -16.20 -0.42 -0.90
CA ASN A 31 -16.79 -1.14 -2.03
C ASN A 31 -15.72 -1.76 -2.97
N ALA A 32 -16.15 -2.36 -4.08
CA ALA A 32 -15.32 -3.16 -4.97
C ALA A 32 -15.10 -2.54 -6.37
N LEU A 33 -15.91 -1.55 -6.77
CA LEU A 33 -15.88 -1.00 -8.13
C LEU A 33 -15.36 0.43 -8.15
N SER A 34 -14.53 0.71 -9.15
CA SER A 34 -13.94 2.04 -9.36
C SER A 34 -13.59 2.25 -10.84
N ILE A 35 -13.69 3.50 -11.29
CA ILE A 35 -13.07 3.99 -12.53
C ILE A 35 -12.09 5.09 -12.13
N GLY A 36 -10.86 4.71 -11.80
CA GLY A 36 -9.74 5.63 -11.53
C GLY A 36 -9.39 5.89 -10.06
N CYS A 37 -10.27 5.56 -9.12
CA CYS A 37 -9.99 5.54 -7.68
C CYS A 37 -9.49 4.15 -7.23
N ILE A 38 -9.05 4.01 -5.98
CA ILE A 38 -8.61 2.72 -5.43
C ILE A 38 -9.70 2.21 -4.49
N ALA A 39 -10.39 1.16 -4.92
CA ALA A 39 -11.38 0.46 -4.10
C ALA A 39 -10.67 -0.61 -3.26
N VAL A 40 -10.73 -0.51 -1.93
CA VAL A 40 -10.09 -1.47 -1.01
C VAL A 40 -11.11 -2.31 -0.21
N GLY A 41 -12.41 -2.08 -0.43
CA GLY A 41 -13.48 -2.72 0.33
C GLY A 41 -13.82 -2.00 1.63
N ASP A 42 -15.05 -2.20 2.11
CA ASP A 42 -15.62 -1.46 3.25
C ASP A 42 -14.83 -1.71 4.55
N ALA A 43 -14.54 -2.97 4.87
CA ALA A 43 -13.81 -3.32 6.08
C ALA A 43 -12.40 -2.70 6.12
N ALA A 44 -11.67 -2.74 5.00
CA ALA A 44 -10.31 -2.20 4.94
C ALA A 44 -10.30 -0.67 5.00
N ILE A 45 -11.25 -0.01 4.32
CA ILE A 45 -11.30 1.45 4.33
C ILE A 45 -11.71 1.98 5.71
N GLU A 46 -12.61 1.31 6.43
CA GLU A 46 -12.99 1.68 7.80
C GLU A 46 -11.80 1.60 8.75
N GLN A 47 -11.05 0.50 8.72
CA GLN A 47 -9.83 0.34 9.53
C GLN A 47 -8.79 1.41 9.19
N LEU A 48 -8.57 1.66 7.90
CA LEU A 48 -7.64 2.69 7.46
C LEU A 48 -8.07 4.09 7.93
N PHE A 49 -9.32 4.48 7.75
CA PHE A 49 -9.80 5.80 8.18
C PHE A 49 -9.71 5.96 9.70
N THR A 50 -10.04 4.92 10.46
CA THR A 50 -9.94 4.93 11.92
C THR A 50 -8.49 5.13 12.35
N LEU A 51 -7.55 4.35 11.81
CA LEU A 51 -6.13 4.46 12.13
C LEU A 51 -5.56 5.84 11.77
N VAL A 52 -5.94 6.40 10.62
CA VAL A 52 -5.51 7.73 10.18
C VAL A 52 -6.12 8.83 11.05
N ALA A 53 -7.38 8.68 11.48
CA ALA A 53 -8.01 9.62 12.41
C ALA A 53 -7.27 9.65 13.75
N ASP A 54 -6.91 8.49 14.29
CA ASP A 54 -6.19 8.37 15.56
C ASP A 54 -4.73 8.86 15.47
N THR A 55 -4.06 8.57 14.35
CA THR A 55 -2.65 8.95 14.13
C THR A 55 -2.49 10.41 13.70
N GLY A 56 -3.51 10.96 13.02
CA GLY A 56 -3.49 12.25 12.37
C GLY A 56 -2.85 12.22 10.97
N LEU A 57 -3.52 12.84 9.99
CA LEU A 57 -3.11 12.83 8.58
C LEU A 57 -1.67 13.28 8.34
N ALA A 58 -1.20 14.31 9.06
CA ALA A 58 0.16 14.84 8.92
C ALA A 58 1.27 13.85 9.32
N ARG A 59 0.91 12.81 10.08
CA ARG A 59 1.81 11.75 10.55
C ARG A 59 1.62 10.43 9.79
N THR A 60 0.73 10.41 8.80
CA THR A 60 0.46 9.24 7.96
C THR A 60 1.22 9.35 6.65
N ARG A 61 1.88 8.26 6.26
CA ARG A 61 2.43 8.09 4.91
C ARG A 61 1.73 6.92 4.22
N LEU A 62 1.31 7.12 2.97
CA LEU A 62 0.77 6.09 2.10
C LEU A 62 1.80 5.73 1.03
N VAL A 63 2.09 4.45 0.87
CA VAL A 63 2.97 3.92 -0.18
C VAL A 63 2.15 2.94 -1.02
N ILE A 64 2.06 3.19 -2.33
CA ILE A 64 1.39 2.30 -3.29
C ILE A 64 2.46 1.72 -4.20
N ALA A 65 2.55 0.40 -4.27
CA ALA A 65 3.56 -0.33 -5.03
C ALA A 65 2.88 -1.26 -6.06
N PRO A 66 3.54 -1.56 -7.20
CA PRO A 66 2.98 -2.45 -8.23
C PRO A 66 2.88 -3.90 -7.77
N ASN A 67 3.73 -4.30 -6.83
CA ASN A 67 3.79 -5.60 -6.17
C ASN A 67 4.55 -5.41 -4.84
N ASP A 68 4.78 -6.51 -4.10
CA ASP A 68 5.72 -6.47 -2.98
C ASP A 68 7.17 -6.47 -3.48
N LEU A 69 7.73 -5.28 -3.68
CA LEU A 69 9.10 -5.05 -4.14
C LEU A 69 10.17 -5.60 -3.19
N ARG A 70 9.81 -5.95 -1.94
CA ARG A 70 10.74 -6.53 -0.96
C ARG A 70 11.03 -8.01 -1.23
N VAL A 71 10.10 -8.70 -1.88
CA VAL A 71 10.18 -10.14 -2.16
C VAL A 71 10.40 -10.40 -3.64
N GLY A 72 9.52 -9.84 -4.49
CA GLY A 72 9.52 -10.11 -5.93
C GLY A 72 10.42 -9.19 -6.74
N GLY A 73 10.89 -8.09 -6.14
CA GLY A 73 11.63 -7.05 -6.85
C GLY A 73 10.78 -6.31 -7.88
N ALA A 74 11.41 -5.34 -8.53
CA ALA A 74 10.79 -4.51 -9.56
C ALA A 74 10.59 -5.28 -10.87
N ILE A 75 9.33 -5.38 -11.32
CA ILE A 75 8.98 -5.88 -12.66
C ILE A 75 8.82 -4.67 -13.57
N ILE A 76 9.67 -4.55 -14.60
CA ILE A 76 9.67 -3.43 -15.55
C ILE A 76 9.50 -4.02 -16.94
N ASP A 77 8.43 -3.62 -17.63
CA ASP A 77 8.17 -4.03 -19.01
C ASP A 77 9.08 -3.28 -20.00
N ASP A 78 9.36 -3.88 -21.15
CA ASP A 78 10.23 -3.28 -22.19
C ASP A 78 9.72 -1.91 -22.70
N GLY A 79 8.41 -1.67 -22.62
CA GLY A 79 7.76 -0.40 -22.99
C GLY A 79 7.67 0.63 -21.87
N ALA A 80 8.20 0.34 -20.68
CA ALA A 80 8.09 1.24 -19.54
C ALA A 80 8.89 2.54 -19.78
N PRO A 81 8.36 3.71 -19.37
CA PRO A 81 9.12 4.95 -19.43
C PRO A 81 10.46 4.85 -18.69
N PRO A 82 11.54 5.49 -19.16
CA PRO A 82 12.88 5.38 -18.56
C PRO A 82 12.97 5.77 -17.08
N TRP A 83 11.98 6.51 -16.57
CA TRP A 83 11.90 6.94 -15.18
C TRP A 83 11.28 5.89 -14.24
N VAL A 84 10.63 4.84 -14.74
CA VAL A 84 9.94 3.83 -13.91
C VAL A 84 10.91 3.11 -12.96
N GLY A 85 12.12 2.78 -13.43
CA GLY A 85 13.14 2.18 -12.58
C GLY A 85 13.56 3.06 -11.40
N GLN A 86 13.58 4.39 -11.58
CA GLN A 86 13.83 5.32 -10.48
C GLN A 86 12.65 5.33 -9.49
N LEU A 87 11.41 5.36 -9.99
CA LEU A 87 10.22 5.32 -9.15
C LEU A 87 10.21 4.06 -8.27
N TYR A 88 10.46 2.89 -8.86
CA TYR A 88 10.45 1.64 -8.11
C TYR A 88 11.58 1.55 -7.08
N ARG A 89 12.76 2.13 -7.34
CA ARG A 89 13.81 2.25 -6.30
C ARG A 89 13.36 3.11 -5.12
N THR A 90 12.68 4.23 -5.37
CA THR A 90 12.13 5.09 -4.30
C THR A 90 11.07 4.37 -3.49
N ILE A 91 10.16 3.64 -4.14
CA ILE A 91 9.12 2.84 -3.46
C ILE A 91 9.76 1.71 -2.65
N ALA A 92 10.72 0.97 -3.23
CA ALA A 92 11.41 -0.11 -2.54
C ALA A 92 12.14 0.39 -1.28
N ALA A 93 12.79 1.56 -1.35
CA ALA A 93 13.42 2.18 -0.19
C ALA A 93 12.42 2.52 0.93
N ALA A 94 11.24 3.03 0.57
CA ALA A 94 10.17 3.29 1.55
C ALA A 94 9.60 1.99 2.15
N LEU A 95 9.54 0.91 1.37
CA LEU A 95 9.07 -0.38 1.85
C LEU A 95 10.07 -1.10 2.76
N ALA A 96 11.37 -0.80 2.66
CA ALA A 96 12.42 -1.42 3.45
C ALA A 96 12.28 -1.18 4.97
N GLU A 97 11.51 -0.17 5.38
CA GLU A 97 11.17 0.11 6.78
C GLU A 97 10.28 -0.98 7.41
N PHE A 98 9.61 -1.81 6.60
CA PHE A 98 8.62 -2.78 7.06
C PHE A 98 9.13 -4.23 6.94
N PRO A 99 9.03 -5.06 8.00
CA PRO A 99 9.50 -6.44 7.99
C PRO A 99 8.71 -7.30 7.00
N VAL A 100 9.35 -8.37 6.51
CA VAL A 100 8.80 -9.30 5.49
C VAL A 100 8.05 -10.49 6.12
N ALA A 101 8.11 -10.68 7.45
CA ALA A 101 7.47 -11.78 8.21
C ALA A 101 6.22 -11.26 8.99
N LEU A 102 5.06 -11.93 9.11
CA LEU A 102 4.55 -13.26 8.70
C LEU A 102 2.99 -13.17 8.59
N GLU A 103 2.39 -13.98 7.70
CA GLU A 103 0.95 -14.08 7.39
C GLU A 103 0.28 -12.78 6.87
N SER A 104 -0.12 -12.80 5.60
CA SER A 104 -1.07 -11.84 5.05
C SER A 104 -2.28 -11.74 5.99
N ASN A 105 -2.77 -10.52 6.26
CA ASN A 105 -3.96 -10.24 7.08
C ASN A 105 -5.27 -10.94 6.63
N SER A 106 -5.21 -11.87 5.69
CA SER A 106 -6.26 -12.82 5.29
C SER A 106 -6.68 -13.80 6.41
N ALA A 107 -5.95 -13.87 7.53
CA ALA A 107 -6.20 -14.84 8.61
C ALA A 107 -7.19 -14.39 9.70
N VAL A 108 -7.61 -13.12 9.74
CA VAL A 108 -8.62 -12.66 10.71
C VAL A 108 -10.01 -12.78 10.09
N ARG A 109 -10.77 -13.81 10.47
CA ARG A 109 -12.21 -13.82 10.23
C ARG A 109 -12.86 -12.77 11.13
N VAL A 110 -13.84 -12.05 10.58
CA VAL A 110 -14.62 -10.99 11.25
C VAL A 110 -15.38 -11.52 12.49
N ASP A 111 -15.44 -12.83 12.70
CA ASP A 111 -16.09 -13.49 13.84
C ASP A 111 -15.16 -13.84 15.02
N GLY A 112 -13.85 -13.53 14.94
CA GLY A 112 -12.92 -13.78 16.05
C GLY A 112 -12.56 -15.25 16.30
N SER A 113 -12.94 -16.18 15.42
CA SER A 113 -12.56 -17.60 15.56
C SER A 113 -11.24 -17.93 14.82
N ALA A 114 -10.28 -18.51 15.54
CA ALA A 114 -9.04 -19.03 14.97
C ALA A 114 -9.31 -20.35 14.21
N ARG A 115 -8.73 -20.51 13.01
CA ARG A 115 -8.73 -21.79 12.28
C ARG A 115 -7.84 -22.80 13.03
N PRO A 116 -8.21 -24.09 13.19
CA PRO A 116 -7.35 -25.06 13.86
C PRO A 116 -6.04 -25.23 13.08
N THR A 117 -4.94 -24.76 13.67
CA THR A 117 -3.59 -24.94 13.14
C THR A 117 -3.07 -26.32 13.54
N ASN A 118 -2.57 -27.08 12.56
CA ASN A 118 -1.82 -28.31 12.78
C ASN A 118 -0.69 -28.06 13.81
N ALA A 119 -0.57 -28.95 14.78
CA ALA A 119 0.32 -28.84 15.93
C ALA A 119 1.81 -28.89 15.54
N LYS A 120 2.38 -27.78 15.04
CA LYS A 120 3.82 -27.52 15.02
C LYS A 120 4.25 -26.08 15.34
N ASP A 121 3.35 -25.10 15.34
CA ASP A 121 3.73 -23.69 15.53
C ASP A 121 3.25 -23.09 16.85
N LEU A 122 3.68 -23.69 17.96
CA LEU A 122 3.59 -23.03 19.27
C LEU A 122 4.88 -22.23 19.51
N VAL A 123 4.88 -20.94 19.17
CA VAL A 123 5.82 -19.99 19.75
C VAL A 123 5.01 -18.88 20.43
N LEU A 124 4.73 -19.10 21.71
CA LEU A 124 4.36 -18.04 22.65
C LEU A 124 5.49 -17.02 22.72
N SER A 125 5.23 -15.77 22.34
CA SER A 125 6.01 -14.63 22.85
C SER A 125 5.06 -13.66 23.53
N HIS A 126 5.09 -13.69 24.87
CA HIS A 126 4.56 -12.63 25.70
C HIS A 126 5.42 -11.38 25.48
N VAL A 127 4.88 -10.35 24.83
CA VAL A 127 5.43 -9.00 24.93
C VAL A 127 4.59 -8.25 25.95
N ARG A 128 5.15 -8.16 27.17
CA ARG A 128 4.69 -7.23 28.20
C ARG A 128 5.30 -5.88 27.85
N LEU A 129 4.49 -4.89 27.51
CA LEU A 129 4.93 -3.49 27.44
C LEU A 129 4.84 -2.85 28.85
N PRO A 130 5.71 -1.88 29.17
CA PRO A 130 5.62 -1.09 30.40
C PRO A 130 4.38 -0.18 30.43
#